data_AF-A0AAX2A959-F1
#
_entry.id   AF-A0AAX2A959-F1
#
_cell.length_a   1.000
_cell.length_b   1.000
_cell.length_c   1.000
_cell.angle_alpha   90.00
_cell.angle_beta   90.00
_cell.angle_gamma   90.00
#
_symmetry.space_group_name_H-M   'P 1'
#
loop_
_entity.id
_entity.type
_entity.pdbx_description
1 polymer ?
#
loop_
_entity_poly.entity_id
_entity_poly.type
_entity_poly.pdbx_seq_one_letter_code
_entity_poly.pdbx_strand_id
1 'polypeptide(L)'
;MSLKEKIFNDLISSSNLDEEIECKKDIFLNNLNQVKLLLKSGLSTKKQIERYSKDIDLISRSSYEKYCKEFLKKEYEEGLLFTLFFRNIKTIAFYISEEKNPSSKELYLKLLEAGSLKKARNDKNSSLDYPTFSNLLKKFLKEKNYEDIIFYDEIEKIDNKRDIKEENIIKTEKKNEKIKIELVDNNIESCDFEFIKSNFIEYENSYIDNNIKEKNVYYIEARYIDKEYSFKKFKELILNEKYLENYSIIIHNNSAIDTKLYIYRLIDNKLFLIKELDAISCVFELDELIRRARKNFFEKFESHIEYLTRD
;
A
#
# COMPACT_ATOMS: atom_id res chain seq x y z
N MET A 1 45.00 43.47 -1.20
CA MET A 1 43.79 42.62 -1.34
C MET A 1 42.70 43.20 -0.45
N SER A 2 41.59 43.62 -1.05
CA SER A 2 40.47 44.23 -0.33
C SER A 2 39.69 43.19 0.49
N LEU A 3 38.97 43.63 1.53
CA LEU A 3 38.12 42.74 2.34
C LEU A 3 37.08 42.01 1.47
N LYS A 4 36.59 42.66 0.40
CA LYS A 4 35.67 42.06 -0.56
C LYS A 4 36.31 40.95 -1.39
N GLU A 5 37.57 41.11 -1.79
CA GLU A 5 38.32 40.06 -2.49
C GLU A 5 38.63 38.87 -1.57
N LYS A 6 38.92 39.12 -0.29
CA LYS A 6 39.08 38.05 0.71
C LYS A 6 37.78 37.26 0.89
N ILE A 7 36.65 37.96 1.09
CA ILE A 7 35.34 37.32 1.24
C ILE A 7 34.97 36.52 -0.02
N PHE A 8 35.20 37.08 -1.22
CA PHE A 8 34.93 36.39 -2.47
C PHE A 8 35.79 35.12 -2.63
N ASN A 9 37.08 35.19 -2.31
CA ASN A 9 37.97 34.03 -2.38
C ASN A 9 37.68 32.99 -1.29
N ASP A 10 37.26 33.40 -0.09
CA ASP A 10 36.81 32.48 0.97
C ASP A 10 35.50 31.77 0.58
N LEU A 11 34.59 32.47 -0.11
CA LEU A 11 33.33 31.90 -0.60
C LEU A 11 33.53 30.95 -1.81
N ILE A 12 34.52 31.21 -2.67
CA ILE A 12 34.85 30.32 -3.79
C ILE A 12 35.76 29.16 -3.37
N SER A 13 36.66 29.35 -2.40
CA SER A 13 37.47 28.25 -1.86
C SER A 13 36.63 27.25 -1.06
N SER A 14 35.51 27.70 -0.49
CA SER A 14 34.49 26.81 0.11
C SER A 14 33.57 26.13 -0.92
N SER A 15 33.60 26.52 -2.20
CA SER A 15 32.89 25.82 -3.29
C SER A 15 33.77 24.87 -4.10
N ASN A 16 35.09 24.85 -3.89
CA ASN A 16 36.04 23.98 -4.59
C ASN A 16 36.48 22.77 -3.75
N LEU A 17 35.56 22.21 -2.96
CA LEU A 17 35.68 20.82 -2.52
C LEU A 17 35.04 19.96 -3.61
N ASP A 18 35.87 19.39 -4.48
CA ASP A 18 35.54 18.23 -5.29
C ASP A 18 35.32 17.01 -4.36
N GLU A 19 34.35 17.09 -3.45
CA GLU A 19 33.65 15.90 -2.98
C GLU A 19 32.70 15.55 -4.12
N GLU A 20 33.04 14.52 -4.91
CA GLU A 20 32.07 13.88 -5.78
C GLU A 20 30.86 13.52 -4.91
N ILE A 21 29.79 14.32 -4.99
CA ILE A 21 28.51 13.99 -4.37
C ILE A 21 28.01 12.77 -5.11
N GLU A 22 28.37 11.60 -4.59
CA GLU A 22 28.00 10.31 -5.15
C GLU A 22 26.47 10.29 -5.22
N CYS A 23 25.93 10.21 -6.44
CA CYS A 23 24.48 10.27 -6.61
C CYS A 23 23.86 9.03 -5.95
N LYS A 24 22.65 9.14 -5.41
CA LYS A 24 21.93 8.00 -4.80
C LYS A 24 21.84 6.77 -5.71
N LYS A 25 21.86 6.98 -7.03
CA LYS A 25 21.94 5.92 -8.03
C LYS A 25 23.28 5.19 -7.97
N ASP A 26 24.39 5.92 -7.87
CA ASP A 26 25.74 5.36 -7.86
C ASP A 26 25.99 4.57 -6.56
N ILE A 27 25.55 5.11 -5.42
CA ILE A 27 25.54 4.39 -4.14
C ILE A 27 24.75 3.07 -4.26
N PHE A 28 23.58 3.09 -4.90
CA PHE A 28 22.80 1.86 -5.13
C PHE A 28 23.53 0.85 -6.02
N LEU A 29 24.15 1.32 -7.11
CA LEU A 29 24.90 0.48 -8.05
C LEU A 29 26.15 -0.14 -7.39
N ASN A 30 26.80 0.58 -6.48
CA ASN A 30 27.94 0.08 -5.72
C ASN A 30 27.53 -0.98 -4.67
N ASN A 31 26.24 -1.11 -4.36
CA ASN A 31 25.72 -2.00 -3.32
C ASN A 31 24.76 -3.09 -3.83
N LEU A 32 24.81 -3.42 -5.13
CA LEU A 32 23.88 -4.38 -5.76
C LEU A 32 23.83 -5.75 -5.07
N ASN A 33 24.95 -6.27 -4.56
CA ASN A 33 24.96 -7.57 -3.89
C ASN A 33 24.11 -7.58 -2.63
N GLN A 34 24.18 -6.50 -1.83
CA GLN A 34 23.37 -6.36 -0.63
C GLN A 34 21.89 -6.19 -0.98
N VAL A 35 21.58 -5.43 -2.04
CA VAL A 35 20.22 -5.30 -2.57
C VAL A 35 19.68 -6.66 -3.00
N LYS A 36 20.46 -7.48 -3.71
CA LYS A 36 20.05 -8.85 -4.10
C LYS A 36 19.76 -9.75 -2.90
N LEU A 37 20.55 -9.65 -1.82
CA LEU A 37 20.28 -10.38 -0.57
C LEU A 37 18.97 -9.92 0.08
N LEU A 38 18.72 -8.62 0.11
CA LEU A 38 17.47 -8.05 0.62
C LEU A 38 16.26 -8.51 -0.21
N LEU A 39 16.36 -8.54 -1.54
CA LEU A 39 15.29 -9.03 -2.42
C LEU A 39 14.97 -10.52 -2.16
N LYS A 40 15.98 -11.34 -1.88
CA LYS A 40 15.81 -12.77 -1.57
C LYS A 40 15.38 -13.06 -0.12
N SER A 41 15.39 -12.06 0.75
CA SER A 41 15.10 -12.25 2.18
C SER A 41 13.63 -12.50 2.52
N GLY A 42 12.71 -12.31 1.56
CA GLY A 42 11.26 -12.39 1.78
C GLY A 42 10.68 -11.21 2.58
N LEU A 43 11.48 -10.17 2.85
CA LEU A 43 11.02 -8.94 3.48
C LEU A 43 10.15 -8.13 2.53
N SER A 44 9.17 -7.41 3.07
CA SER A 44 8.45 -6.40 2.28
C SER A 44 9.40 -5.31 1.81
N THR A 45 9.09 -4.66 0.68
CA THR A 45 9.89 -3.58 0.12
C THR A 45 10.18 -2.48 1.14
N LYS A 46 9.21 -2.14 2.00
CA LYS A 46 9.41 -1.22 3.13
C LYS A 46 10.53 -1.68 4.06
N LYS A 47 10.50 -2.94 4.51
CA LYS A 47 11.54 -3.50 5.39
C LYS A 47 12.89 -3.66 4.69
N GLN A 48 12.89 -3.92 3.39
CA GLN A 48 14.12 -3.94 2.59
C GLN A 48 14.77 -2.55 2.58
N ILE A 49 13.98 -1.49 2.34
CA ILE A 49 14.45 -0.10 2.37
C ILE A 49 14.90 0.31 3.78
N GLU A 50 14.14 -0.04 4.82
CA GLU A 50 14.54 0.24 6.21
C GLU A 50 15.89 -0.40 6.57
N ARG A 51 16.18 -1.61 6.06
CA ARG A 51 17.50 -2.23 6.24
C ARG A 51 18.57 -1.59 5.37
N TYR A 52 18.27 -1.38 4.08
CA TYR A 52 19.17 -0.70 3.16
C TYR A 52 19.60 0.68 3.69
N SER A 53 18.67 1.46 4.22
CA SER A 53 18.94 2.81 4.73
C SER A 53 19.54 2.87 6.13
N LYS A 54 19.58 1.74 6.85
CA LYS A 54 20.40 1.61 8.05
C LYS A 54 21.86 1.28 7.73
N ASP A 55 22.07 0.45 6.71
CA ASP A 55 23.39 -0.11 6.42
C ASP A 55 24.17 0.70 5.36
N ILE A 56 23.47 1.41 4.47
CA ILE A 56 24.07 2.03 3.27
C ILE A 56 23.70 3.51 3.19
N ASP A 57 22.48 3.86 2.79
CA ASP A 57 22.05 5.26 2.63
C ASP A 57 20.52 5.43 2.58
N LEU A 58 20.05 6.63 2.92
CA LEU A 58 18.64 7.00 2.89
C LEU A 58 18.11 7.09 1.45
N ILE A 59 17.33 6.08 1.05
CA ILE A 59 16.69 6.00 -0.26
C ILE A 59 15.17 6.02 -0.13
N SER A 60 14.49 6.75 -1.01
CA SER A 60 13.03 6.71 -1.06
C SER A 60 12.56 5.39 -1.67
N ARG A 61 11.33 4.99 -1.32
CA ARG A 61 10.72 3.77 -1.90
C ARG A 61 10.63 3.82 -3.42
N SER A 62 10.22 4.95 -3.98
CA SER A 62 10.11 5.11 -5.42
C SER A 62 11.45 4.96 -6.13
N SER A 63 12.52 5.56 -5.58
CA SER A 63 13.87 5.43 -6.15
C SER A 63 14.40 4.00 -6.02
N TYR A 64 14.22 3.36 -4.87
CA TYR A 64 14.63 1.97 -4.66
C TYR A 64 13.94 1.01 -5.63
N GLU A 65 12.63 1.12 -5.77
CA GLU A 65 11.86 0.29 -6.71
C GLU A 65 12.23 0.59 -8.16
N LYS A 66 12.42 1.87 -8.53
CA LYS A 66 12.87 2.27 -9.86
C LYS A 66 14.22 1.63 -10.19
N TYR A 67 15.20 1.74 -9.31
CA TYR A 67 16.53 1.19 -9.55
C TYR A 67 16.52 -0.35 -9.55
N CYS A 68 15.73 -0.99 -8.70
CA CYS A 68 15.54 -2.44 -8.77
C CYS A 68 14.93 -2.87 -10.12
N LYS A 69 13.92 -2.16 -10.63
CA LYS A 69 13.32 -2.44 -11.94
C LYS A 69 14.28 -2.19 -13.10
N GLU A 70 15.11 -1.16 -12.99
CA GLU A 70 16.07 -0.75 -14.03
C GLU A 70 17.28 -1.70 -14.08
N PHE A 71 17.84 -2.09 -12.92
CA PHE A 71 19.12 -2.80 -12.83
C PHE A 71 19.03 -4.25 -12.33
N LEU A 72 17.95 -4.63 -11.66
CA LEU A 72 17.78 -5.92 -10.98
C LEU A 72 16.42 -6.55 -11.30
N LYS A 73 15.89 -6.34 -12.51
CA LYS A 73 14.51 -6.68 -12.87
C LYS A 73 14.11 -8.11 -12.47
N LYS A 74 14.94 -9.10 -12.83
CA LYS A 74 14.66 -10.51 -12.55
C LYS A 74 14.66 -10.80 -11.06
N GLU A 75 15.68 -10.36 -10.34
CA GLU A 75 15.78 -10.54 -8.89
C GLU A 75 14.67 -9.80 -8.14
N TYR A 76 14.23 -8.66 -8.66
CA TYR A 76 13.12 -7.89 -8.11
C TYR A 76 11.80 -8.64 -8.27
N GLU A 77 11.51 -9.15 -9.47
CA GLU A 77 10.33 -9.99 -9.73
C GLU A 77 10.33 -11.27 -8.88
N GLU A 78 11.46 -11.96 -8.77
CA GLU A 78 11.63 -13.11 -7.85
C GLU A 78 11.43 -12.71 -6.38
N GLY A 79 11.96 -11.56 -5.96
CA GLY A 79 11.82 -11.03 -4.60
C GLY A 79 10.38 -10.74 -4.21
N LEU A 80 9.55 -10.29 -5.15
CA LEU A 80 8.11 -10.12 -4.92
C LEU A 80 7.43 -11.46 -4.66
N LEU A 81 7.81 -12.52 -5.38
CA LEU A 81 7.29 -13.87 -5.15
C LEU A 81 7.74 -14.43 -3.79
N PHE A 82 9.01 -14.23 -3.41
CA PHE A 82 9.50 -14.61 -2.08
C PHE A 82 8.72 -13.88 -0.98
N THR A 83 8.53 -12.57 -1.11
CA THR A 83 7.76 -11.77 -0.15
C THR A 83 6.34 -12.33 0.02
N LEU A 84 5.68 -12.65 -1.10
CA LEU A 84 4.35 -13.24 -1.13
C LEU A 84 4.31 -14.61 -0.45
N PHE A 85 5.33 -15.45 -0.67
CA PHE A 85 5.43 -16.77 -0.05
C PHE A 85 5.71 -16.66 1.47
N PHE A 86 6.73 -15.90 1.87
CA PHE A 86 7.18 -15.79 3.25
C PHE A 86 6.16 -15.14 4.19
N ARG A 87 5.22 -14.31 3.68
CA ARG A 87 4.11 -13.81 4.51
C ARG A 87 3.25 -14.94 5.09
N ASN A 88 3.16 -16.05 4.36
CA ASN A 88 2.33 -17.20 4.71
C ASN A 88 3.09 -18.22 5.55
N ILE A 89 4.35 -17.97 5.91
CA ILE A 89 5.22 -18.99 6.51
C ILE A 89 4.68 -19.55 7.82
N LYS A 90 3.99 -18.73 8.62
CA LYS A 90 3.35 -19.18 9.86
C LYS A 90 2.18 -20.13 9.59
N THR A 91 1.33 -19.78 8.62
CA THR A 91 0.20 -20.62 8.20
C THR A 91 0.69 -21.92 7.58
N ILE A 92 1.74 -21.86 6.77
CA ILE A 92 2.40 -23.04 6.19
C ILE A 92 2.95 -23.93 7.31
N ALA A 93 3.68 -23.35 8.27
CA ALA A 93 4.24 -24.11 9.38
C ALA A 93 3.15 -24.77 10.24
N PHE A 94 2.08 -24.03 10.56
CA PHE A 94 0.95 -24.56 11.32
C PHE A 94 0.23 -25.70 10.58
N TYR A 95 -0.03 -25.54 9.29
CA TYR A 95 -0.67 -26.58 8.48
C TYR A 95 0.16 -27.86 8.47
N ILE A 96 1.47 -27.72 8.27
CA ILE A 96 2.37 -28.87 8.20
C ILE A 96 2.51 -29.56 9.56
N SER A 97 2.45 -28.83 10.68
CA SER A 97 2.59 -29.41 12.02
C SER A 97 1.33 -30.11 12.53
N GLU A 98 0.14 -29.64 12.14
CA GLU A 98 -1.13 -30.15 12.67
C GLU A 98 -1.74 -31.25 11.79
N GLU A 99 -1.49 -31.22 10.48
CA GLU A 99 -2.10 -32.20 9.58
C GLU A 99 -1.33 -33.52 9.59
N LYS A 100 -2.07 -34.63 9.66
CA LYS A 100 -1.49 -35.98 9.74
C LYS A 100 -0.72 -36.37 8.47
N ASN A 101 -1.19 -35.93 7.31
CA ASN A 101 -0.59 -36.20 5.99
C ASN A 101 -0.69 -34.92 5.13
N PRO A 102 0.13 -33.89 5.39
CA PRO A 102 -0.02 -32.62 4.69
C PRO A 102 0.32 -32.78 3.20
N SER A 103 -0.58 -32.30 2.33
CA SER A 103 -0.34 -32.15 0.87
C SER A 103 -0.05 -30.69 0.50
N SER A 104 0.88 -30.48 -0.45
CA SER A 104 1.18 -29.16 -1.00
C SER A 104 0.01 -28.57 -1.79
N LYS A 105 -0.80 -29.39 -2.45
CA LYS A 105 -1.99 -28.95 -3.20
C LYS A 105 -3.09 -28.48 -2.26
N GLU A 106 -3.36 -29.21 -1.19
CA GLU A 106 -4.35 -28.81 -0.19
C GLU A 106 -3.92 -27.52 0.53
N LEU A 107 -2.65 -27.39 0.89
CA LEU A 107 -2.09 -26.16 1.43
C LEU A 107 -2.25 -24.99 0.44
N TYR A 108 -1.93 -25.21 -0.83
CA TYR A 108 -2.10 -24.21 -1.88
C TYR A 108 -3.56 -23.76 -2.00
N LEU A 109 -4.51 -24.70 -2.04
CA LEU A 109 -5.93 -24.38 -2.13
C LEU A 109 -6.42 -23.62 -0.89
N LYS A 110 -6.04 -24.04 0.32
CA LYS A 110 -6.35 -23.32 1.57
C LYS A 110 -5.84 -21.87 1.51
N LEU A 111 -4.60 -21.67 1.08
CA LEU A 111 -4.01 -20.33 0.94
C LEU A 111 -4.65 -19.51 -0.20
N LEU A 112 -5.04 -20.15 -1.29
CA LEU A 112 -5.70 -19.50 -2.42
C LEU A 112 -7.10 -19.02 -2.03
N GLU A 113 -7.88 -19.85 -1.34
CA GLU A 113 -9.22 -19.52 -0.85
C GLU A 113 -9.20 -18.37 0.16
N ALA A 114 -8.20 -18.35 1.04
CA ALA A 114 -7.96 -17.24 1.95
C ALA A 114 -7.50 -15.93 1.25
N GLY A 115 -7.26 -15.95 -0.07
CA GLY A 115 -6.70 -14.82 -0.81
C GLY A 115 -5.21 -14.57 -0.54
N SER A 116 -4.57 -15.46 0.22
CA SER A 116 -3.20 -15.38 0.70
C SER A 116 -2.14 -15.59 -0.38
N LEU A 117 -2.52 -15.94 -1.61
CA LEU A 117 -1.62 -16.11 -2.77
C LEU A 117 -1.84 -15.09 -3.89
N LYS A 118 -2.69 -14.08 -3.74
CA LYS A 118 -2.89 -13.05 -4.77
C LYS A 118 -1.63 -12.19 -4.98
N LYS A 119 -1.13 -12.07 -6.22
CA LYS A 119 -0.04 -11.14 -6.62
C LYS A 119 -0.57 -9.71 -6.75
N ALA A 120 -1.78 -9.51 -7.28
CA ALA A 120 -2.46 -8.23 -7.36
C ALA A 120 -3.90 -8.34 -6.83
N ARG A 121 -4.30 -7.50 -5.87
CA ARG A 121 -5.61 -7.67 -5.21
C ARG A 121 -6.82 -7.41 -6.14
N ASN A 122 -6.65 -6.62 -7.22
CA ASN A 122 -7.71 -6.24 -8.17
C ASN A 122 -7.86 -7.17 -9.37
N ASP A 123 -6.96 -8.13 -9.55
CA ASP A 123 -7.03 -9.12 -10.61
C ASP A 123 -7.29 -10.50 -10.00
N LYS A 124 -8.51 -11.02 -10.22
CA LYS A 124 -8.94 -12.34 -9.73
C LYS A 124 -8.06 -13.47 -10.29
N ASN A 125 -7.38 -13.24 -11.42
CA ASN A 125 -6.50 -14.22 -12.07
C ASN A 125 -5.03 -14.06 -11.68
N SER A 126 -4.68 -13.04 -10.89
CA SER A 126 -3.27 -12.75 -10.55
C SER A 126 -2.71 -13.58 -9.40
N SER A 127 -3.27 -14.75 -9.11
CA SER A 127 -2.74 -15.57 -8.02
C SER A 127 -1.39 -16.19 -8.39
N LEU A 128 -0.57 -16.48 -7.38
CA LEU A 128 0.56 -17.38 -7.53
C LEU A 128 0.03 -18.70 -8.06
N ASP A 129 0.55 -19.15 -9.19
CA ASP A 129 0.19 -20.45 -9.73
C ASP A 129 0.78 -21.57 -8.87
N TYR A 130 0.12 -22.73 -8.90
CA TYR A 130 0.53 -23.88 -8.11
C TYR A 130 1.97 -24.35 -8.40
N PRO A 131 2.44 -24.44 -9.66
CA PRO A 131 3.82 -24.83 -9.93
C PRO A 131 4.85 -23.92 -9.25
N THR A 132 4.63 -22.60 -9.31
CA THR A 132 5.52 -21.62 -8.67
C THR A 132 5.47 -21.76 -7.14
N PHE A 133 4.27 -21.88 -6.57
CA PHE A 133 4.10 -22.10 -5.13
C PHE A 133 4.82 -23.38 -4.66
N SER A 134 4.58 -24.50 -5.35
CA SER A 134 5.15 -25.80 -5.03
C SER A 134 6.68 -25.77 -5.08
N ASN A 135 7.26 -25.14 -6.11
CA ASN A 135 8.71 -24.95 -6.21
C ASN A 135 9.29 -24.11 -5.08
N LEU A 136 8.61 -23.03 -4.68
CA LEU A 136 9.04 -22.19 -3.55
C LEU A 136 8.98 -22.94 -2.22
N LEU A 137 7.90 -23.69 -1.98
CA LEU A 137 7.74 -24.52 -0.79
C LEU A 137 8.81 -25.61 -0.71
N LYS A 138 9.05 -26.31 -1.83
CA LYS A 138 10.08 -27.35 -1.93
C LYS A 138 11.46 -26.81 -1.65
N LYS A 139 11.81 -25.67 -2.25
CA LYS A 139 13.09 -25.02 -2.01
C LYS A 139 13.24 -24.60 -0.55
N PHE A 140 12.22 -23.98 0.03
CA PHE A 140 12.24 -23.55 1.43
C PHE A 140 12.40 -24.73 2.40
N LEU A 141 11.61 -25.80 2.24
CA LEU A 141 11.69 -26.97 3.11
C LEU A 141 13.03 -27.70 2.94
N LYS A 142 13.55 -27.79 1.72
CA LYS A 142 14.89 -28.32 1.46
C LYS A 142 15.99 -27.53 2.16
N GLU A 143 15.96 -26.20 2.09
CA GLU A 143 16.89 -25.32 2.82
C GLU A 143 16.82 -25.49 4.35
N LYS A 144 15.73 -26.04 4.86
CA LYS A 144 15.51 -26.35 6.28
C LYS A 144 15.67 -27.84 6.64
N ASN A 145 16.06 -28.68 5.68
CA ASN A 145 16.17 -30.14 5.84
C ASN A 145 14.85 -30.84 6.21
N TYR A 146 13.74 -30.37 5.63
CA TYR A 146 12.37 -30.85 5.87
C TYR A 146 11.64 -31.21 4.57
N GLU A 147 12.35 -31.60 3.50
CA GLU A 147 11.74 -31.81 2.18
C GLU A 147 10.65 -32.90 2.18
N ASP A 148 10.77 -33.91 3.05
CA ASP A 148 9.92 -35.11 3.06
C ASP A 148 8.68 -35.00 3.97
N ILE A 149 8.46 -33.88 4.65
CA ILE A 149 7.35 -33.74 5.61
C ILE A 149 6.01 -33.41 4.96
N ILE A 150 5.99 -33.18 3.65
CA ILE A 150 4.79 -32.85 2.88
C ILE A 150 4.80 -33.61 1.55
N PHE A 151 3.62 -34.09 1.14
CA PHE A 151 3.45 -34.73 -0.17
C PHE A 151 3.31 -33.67 -1.27
N TYR A 152 4.04 -33.87 -2.37
CA TYR A 152 3.94 -33.03 -3.57
C TYR A 152 3.19 -33.77 -4.66
N ASP A 153 2.00 -33.27 -5.01
CA ASP A 153 1.23 -33.81 -6.12
C ASP A 153 1.96 -33.61 -7.46
N GLU A 154 1.82 -34.58 -8.37
CA GLU A 154 2.27 -34.43 -9.76
C GLU A 154 1.56 -33.23 -10.40
N ILE A 155 2.28 -32.53 -11.28
CA ILE A 155 1.85 -31.24 -11.86
C ILE A 155 0.70 -31.48 -12.86
N GLU A 156 -0.49 -31.75 -12.36
CA GLU A 156 -1.70 -31.58 -13.14
C GLU A 156 -2.09 -30.10 -13.10
N LYS A 157 -2.34 -29.52 -14.28
CA LYS A 157 -2.83 -28.15 -14.42
C LYS A 157 -4.15 -28.02 -13.66
N ILE A 158 -4.11 -27.40 -12.48
CA ILE A 158 -5.33 -26.99 -11.78
C ILE A 158 -5.98 -25.91 -12.63
N ASP A 159 -7.06 -26.26 -13.31
CA ASP A 159 -7.82 -25.34 -14.15
C ASP A 159 -8.55 -24.35 -13.21
N ASN A 160 -8.09 -23.10 -13.17
CA ASN A 160 -8.62 -22.04 -12.30
C ASN A 160 -10.00 -21.52 -12.75
N LYS A 161 -10.85 -22.34 -13.36
CA LYS A 161 -12.20 -21.96 -13.74
C LYS A 161 -13.18 -22.34 -12.64
N ARG A 162 -13.48 -21.39 -11.75
CA ARG A 162 -14.73 -21.44 -10.98
C ARG A 162 -15.85 -20.95 -11.88
N ASP A 163 -16.81 -21.83 -12.18
CA ASP A 163 -18.16 -21.45 -12.60
C ASP A 163 -18.77 -20.59 -11.49
N ILE A 164 -18.88 -19.28 -11.74
CA ILE A 164 -19.62 -18.36 -10.89
C ILE A 164 -20.75 -17.82 -11.75
N LYS A 165 -21.99 -18.07 -11.29
CA LYS A 165 -23.21 -17.49 -11.84
C LYS A 165 -23.02 -15.99 -12.10
N GLU A 166 -23.22 -15.59 -13.35
CA GLU A 166 -23.30 -14.20 -13.76
C GLU A 166 -24.43 -13.52 -12.99
N GLU A 167 -24.09 -12.77 -11.94
CA GLU A 167 -24.98 -11.72 -11.47
C GLU A 167 -24.89 -10.57 -12.48
N ASN A 168 -26.03 -10.33 -13.14
CA ASN A 168 -26.24 -9.37 -14.20
C ASN A 168 -25.49 -8.05 -13.98
N ILE A 169 -24.39 -7.87 -14.73
CA ILE A 169 -23.82 -6.55 -14.98
C ILE A 169 -24.79 -5.85 -15.94
N ILE A 170 -25.66 -5.00 -15.38
CA ILE A 170 -26.47 -4.08 -16.16
C ILE A 170 -25.50 -3.13 -16.89
N LYS A 171 -25.35 -3.34 -18.20
CA LYS A 171 -24.80 -2.34 -19.11
C LYS A 171 -25.79 -1.19 -19.19
N THR A 172 -25.61 -0.18 -18.35
CA THR A 172 -26.19 1.13 -18.58
C THR A 172 -25.17 1.97 -19.35
N GLU A 173 -25.61 2.47 -20.50
CA GLU A 173 -24.92 3.44 -21.34
C GLU A 173 -24.42 4.61 -20.48
N LYS A 174 -23.11 4.80 -20.42
CA LYS A 174 -22.49 5.81 -19.56
C LYS A 174 -21.89 6.91 -20.40
N LYS A 175 -22.25 8.15 -20.05
CA LYS A 175 -21.48 9.35 -20.36
C LYS A 175 -20.01 9.07 -20.02
N ASN A 176 -19.14 9.17 -21.02
CA ASN A 176 -17.68 9.09 -20.86
C ASN A 176 -17.14 10.36 -20.18
N GLU A 177 -17.58 10.64 -18.96
CA GLU A 177 -17.05 11.74 -18.17
C GLU A 177 -15.84 11.22 -17.38
N LYS A 178 -14.65 11.63 -17.81
CA LYS A 178 -13.39 11.32 -17.12
C LYS A 178 -13.15 12.35 -16.03
N ILE A 179 -13.05 11.90 -14.79
CA ILE A 179 -12.72 12.73 -13.63
C ILE A 179 -11.20 12.77 -13.48
N LYS A 180 -10.67 13.96 -13.20
CA LYS A 180 -9.26 14.16 -12.86
C LYS A 180 -9.09 14.15 -11.34
N ILE A 181 -8.22 13.27 -10.83
CA ILE A 181 -7.89 13.16 -9.41
C ILE A 181 -6.41 13.49 -9.22
N GLU A 182 -6.10 14.33 -8.25
CA GLU A 182 -4.72 14.66 -7.86
C GLU A 182 -4.19 13.64 -6.85
N LEU A 183 -2.98 13.16 -7.09
CA LEU A 183 -2.28 12.17 -6.28
C LEU A 183 -1.29 12.82 -5.31
N VAL A 184 -0.76 12.06 -4.34
CA VAL A 184 0.16 12.57 -3.31
C VAL A 184 1.43 13.20 -3.89
N ASP A 185 1.87 12.73 -5.07
CA ASP A 185 3.04 13.22 -5.81
C ASP A 185 2.71 14.42 -6.74
N ASN A 186 1.50 14.98 -6.62
CA ASN A 186 0.94 16.04 -7.47
C ASN A 186 0.71 15.64 -8.93
N ASN A 187 0.79 14.35 -9.28
CA ASN A 187 0.35 13.87 -10.58
C ASN A 187 -1.18 13.84 -10.66
N ILE A 188 -1.70 13.96 -11.89
CA ILE A 188 -3.14 13.91 -12.16
C ILE A 188 -3.47 12.59 -12.86
N GLU A 189 -4.36 11.81 -12.27
CA GLU A 189 -4.89 10.58 -12.85
C GLU A 189 -6.31 10.81 -13.38
N SER A 190 -6.64 10.24 -14.53
CA SER A 190 -7.97 10.36 -15.15
C SER A 190 -8.73 9.04 -15.02
N CYS A 191 -9.82 9.06 -14.25
CA CYS A 191 -10.62 7.89 -13.93
C CYS A 191 -12.06 8.03 -14.43
N ASP A 192 -12.71 6.91 -14.69
CA ASP A 192 -14.14 6.91 -15.02
C ASP A 192 -14.98 7.26 -13.79
N PHE A 193 -16.06 8.03 -13.99
CA PHE A 193 -16.98 8.43 -12.91
C PHE A 193 -17.42 7.27 -12.01
N GLU A 194 -17.67 6.13 -12.63
CA GLU A 194 -18.22 4.95 -11.98
C GLU A 194 -17.19 4.22 -11.14
N PHE A 195 -15.92 4.28 -11.55
CA PHE A 195 -14.83 3.83 -10.70
C PHE A 195 -14.76 4.72 -9.45
N ILE A 196 -14.77 6.04 -9.61
CA ILE A 196 -14.65 7.00 -8.50
C ILE A 196 -15.82 6.91 -7.49
N LYS A 197 -17.00 6.55 -7.97
CA LYS A 197 -18.20 6.38 -7.13
C LYS A 197 -18.10 5.24 -6.13
N SER A 198 -17.36 4.17 -6.45
CA SER A 198 -17.28 2.96 -5.62
C SER A 198 -15.86 2.54 -5.24
N ASN A 199 -14.83 3.26 -5.68
CA ASN A 199 -13.42 2.94 -5.43
C ASN A 199 -12.60 4.20 -5.24
N PHE A 200 -11.34 4.02 -4.82
CA PHE A 200 -10.29 5.03 -4.78
C PHE A 200 -8.99 4.54 -5.40
N ILE A 201 -8.13 5.47 -5.76
CA ILE A 201 -6.82 5.17 -6.34
C ILE A 201 -5.89 4.73 -5.21
N GLU A 202 -5.34 3.53 -5.33
CA GLU A 202 -4.43 2.92 -4.36
C GLU A 202 -2.98 3.00 -4.87
N TYR A 203 -2.02 2.96 -3.93
CA TYR A 203 -0.63 2.75 -4.31
C TYR A 203 -0.44 1.35 -4.92
N GLU A 204 0.12 1.28 -6.13
CA GLU A 204 0.52 0.01 -6.72
C GLU A 204 1.41 -0.78 -5.74
N ASN A 205 1.12 -2.07 -5.55
CA ASN A 205 1.87 -2.94 -4.64
C ASN A 205 1.90 -2.46 -3.16
N SER A 206 0.88 -1.74 -2.68
CA SER A 206 0.71 -1.61 -1.23
C SER A 206 0.18 -2.91 -0.65
N TYR A 207 1.00 -3.57 0.17
CA TYR A 207 0.59 -4.73 0.98
C TYR A 207 -0.35 -4.36 2.14
N ILE A 208 -0.68 -3.07 2.26
CA ILE A 208 -1.59 -2.45 3.22
C ILE A 208 -2.93 -2.27 2.50
N ASP A 209 -4.00 -2.87 3.01
CA ASP A 209 -5.35 -2.62 2.51
C ASP A 209 -5.71 -1.14 2.67
N ASN A 210 -6.35 -0.52 1.66
CA ASN A 210 -6.83 0.86 1.70
C ASN A 210 -5.73 1.94 1.73
N ASN A 211 -4.56 1.68 1.17
CA ASN A 211 -3.51 2.70 1.06
C ASN A 211 -3.80 3.69 -0.08
N ILE A 212 -4.58 4.72 0.25
CA ILE A 212 -5.10 5.70 -0.70
C ILE A 212 -3.98 6.60 -1.25
N LYS A 213 -3.73 6.55 -2.56
CA LYS A 213 -2.76 7.38 -3.30
C LYS A 213 -3.28 8.77 -3.63
N GLU A 214 -4.57 8.99 -3.45
CA GLU A 214 -5.18 10.29 -3.69
C GLU A 214 -4.72 11.32 -2.67
N LYS A 215 -4.63 12.59 -3.08
CA LYS A 215 -4.13 13.69 -2.25
C LYS A 215 -5.17 14.18 -1.24
N ASN A 216 -6.40 14.36 -1.70
CA ASN A 216 -7.48 14.99 -0.93
C ASN A 216 -8.21 13.95 -0.07
N VAL A 217 -7.52 13.50 0.98
CA VAL A 217 -8.04 12.57 1.98
C VAL A 217 -8.13 13.27 3.33
N TYR A 218 -9.25 13.11 4.02
CA TYR A 218 -9.52 13.76 5.31
C TYR A 218 -9.93 12.71 6.33
N TYR A 219 -9.38 12.79 7.54
CA TYR A 219 -9.68 11.86 8.62
C TYR A 219 -10.40 12.58 9.75
N ILE A 220 -11.60 12.10 10.09
CA ILE A 220 -12.37 12.56 11.23
C ILE A 220 -12.52 11.42 12.23
N GLU A 221 -12.13 11.68 13.46
CA GLU A 221 -12.22 10.74 14.57
C GLU A 221 -13.37 11.16 15.47
N ALA A 222 -14.21 10.22 15.91
CA ALA A 222 -15.27 10.52 16.87
C ALA A 222 -14.72 11.20 18.13
N ARG A 223 -13.49 10.85 18.56
CA ARG A 223 -12.82 11.46 19.71
C ARG A 223 -11.32 11.68 19.47
N TYR A 224 -10.84 12.91 19.68
CA TYR A 224 -9.42 13.24 19.55
C TYR A 224 -9.04 14.43 20.46
N ILE A 225 -7.88 14.34 21.13
CA ILE A 225 -7.38 15.33 22.13
C ILE A 225 -8.51 15.81 23.06
N ASP A 226 -9.13 14.87 23.76
CA ASP A 226 -10.21 15.14 24.74
C ASP A 226 -11.45 15.89 24.20
N LYS A 227 -11.60 16.00 22.89
CA LYS A 227 -12.78 16.55 22.23
C LYS A 227 -13.53 15.45 21.47
N GLU A 228 -14.85 15.52 21.49
CA GLU A 228 -15.72 14.69 20.69
C GLU A 228 -16.12 15.45 19.43
N TYR A 229 -15.91 14.86 18.25
CA TYR A 229 -16.21 15.50 16.97
C TYR A 229 -17.50 14.93 16.39
N SER A 230 -18.47 15.80 16.14
CA SER A 230 -19.73 15.40 15.54
C SER A 230 -19.59 15.20 14.03
N PHE A 231 -19.62 13.93 13.58
CA PHE A 231 -19.64 13.63 12.14
C PHE A 231 -20.88 14.23 11.45
N LYS A 232 -21.99 14.41 12.18
CA LYS A 232 -23.18 15.10 11.67
C LYS A 232 -22.89 16.57 11.34
N LYS A 233 -22.31 17.32 12.26
CA LYS A 233 -21.92 18.72 12.03
C LYS A 233 -20.86 18.84 10.94
N PHE A 234 -19.90 17.91 10.91
CA PHE A 234 -18.95 17.82 9.80
C PHE A 234 -19.64 17.65 8.45
N LYS A 235 -20.61 16.74 8.33
CA LYS A 235 -21.42 16.57 7.11
C LYS A 235 -22.13 17.87 6.73
N GLU A 236 -22.82 18.51 7.66
CA GLU A 236 -23.51 19.78 7.40
C GLU A 236 -22.55 20.82 6.81
N LEU A 237 -21.35 20.90 7.39
CA LEU A 237 -20.32 21.86 6.99
C LEU A 237 -19.80 21.61 5.57
N ILE A 238 -19.42 20.36 5.24
CA ILE A 238 -18.83 20.05 3.92
C ILE A 238 -19.87 20.03 2.79
N LEU A 239 -21.14 19.73 3.09
CA LEU A 239 -22.19 19.64 2.07
C LEU A 239 -22.77 21.01 1.70
N ASN A 240 -22.77 21.97 2.63
CA ASN A 240 -23.39 23.28 2.42
C ASN A 240 -22.40 24.34 1.92
N GLU A 241 -21.12 24.28 2.31
CA GLU A 241 -20.18 25.39 2.10
C GLU A 241 -19.01 25.07 1.13
N LYS A 242 -19.04 23.91 0.45
CA LYS A 242 -17.99 23.47 -0.50
C LYS A 242 -16.57 23.56 0.05
N TYR A 243 -16.39 23.29 1.35
CA TYR A 243 -15.06 23.33 1.99
C TYR A 243 -14.08 22.33 1.39
N LEU A 244 -14.56 21.20 0.88
CA LEU A 244 -13.74 20.17 0.30
C LEU A 244 -13.85 20.16 -1.21
N GLU A 245 -12.74 19.85 -1.85
CA GLU A 245 -12.68 19.60 -3.28
C GLU A 245 -13.63 18.44 -3.62
N ASN A 246 -14.34 18.55 -4.74
CA ASN A 246 -15.17 17.45 -5.22
C ASN A 246 -14.31 16.19 -5.42
N TYR A 247 -14.88 15.02 -5.19
CA TYR A 247 -14.20 13.71 -5.20
C TYR A 247 -13.24 13.45 -4.04
N SER A 248 -13.17 14.31 -3.01
CA SER A 248 -12.38 14.05 -1.80
C SER A 248 -12.81 12.76 -1.08
N ILE A 249 -11.84 12.06 -0.48
CA ILE A 249 -12.09 10.93 0.42
C ILE A 249 -12.20 11.41 1.85
N ILE A 250 -13.21 10.90 2.57
CA ILE A 250 -13.40 11.13 3.99
C ILE A 250 -13.36 9.79 4.71
N ILE A 251 -12.43 9.68 5.66
CA ILE A 251 -12.30 8.53 6.55
C ILE A 251 -12.91 8.94 7.89
N HIS A 252 -14.02 8.31 8.25
CA HIS A 252 -14.70 8.49 9.52
C HIS A 252 -14.38 7.31 10.43
N ASN A 253 -13.58 7.55 11.46
CA ASN A 253 -13.35 6.57 12.50
C ASN A 253 -14.43 6.69 13.58
N ASN A 254 -15.38 5.76 13.54
CA ASN A 254 -16.49 5.66 14.48
C ASN A 254 -16.23 4.61 15.57
N SER A 255 -14.95 4.26 15.81
CA SER A 255 -14.57 3.15 16.67
C SER A 255 -15.13 3.23 18.09
N ALA A 256 -15.34 4.45 18.60
CA ALA A 256 -15.90 4.69 19.91
C ALA A 256 -17.39 4.32 20.05
N ILE A 257 -18.13 4.22 18.94
CA ILE A 257 -19.57 3.97 18.92
C ILE A 257 -19.87 2.53 18.46
N ASP A 258 -19.31 2.11 17.32
CA ASP A 258 -19.65 0.83 16.68
C ASP A 258 -18.43 0.00 16.26
N THR A 259 -17.24 0.39 16.72
CA THR A 259 -15.95 -0.24 16.36
C THR A 259 -15.64 -0.23 14.86
N LYS A 260 -16.30 0.61 14.05
CA LYS A 260 -16.11 0.68 12.59
C LYS A 260 -15.34 1.92 12.13
N LEU A 261 -14.76 1.78 10.95
CA LEU A 261 -14.20 2.85 10.16
C LEU A 261 -14.89 2.87 8.80
N TYR A 262 -15.40 4.03 8.42
CA TYR A 262 -16.15 4.25 7.19
C TYR A 262 -15.35 5.11 6.22
N ILE A 263 -15.29 4.71 4.96
CA ILE A 263 -14.65 5.48 3.88
C ILE A 263 -15.72 5.99 2.94
N TYR A 264 -15.85 7.31 2.86
CA TYR A 264 -16.78 8.00 1.98
C TYR A 264 -16.06 8.73 0.85
N ARG A 265 -16.75 8.86 -0.29
CA ARG A 265 -16.42 9.79 -1.37
C ARG A 265 -17.39 10.97 -1.34
N LEU A 266 -16.88 12.18 -1.40
CA LEU A 266 -17.68 13.36 -1.69
C LEU A 266 -17.89 13.48 -3.20
N ILE A 267 -19.12 13.42 -3.69
CA ILE A 267 -19.45 13.69 -5.10
C ILE A 267 -20.63 14.64 -5.13
N ASP A 268 -20.43 15.82 -5.71
CA ASP A 268 -21.45 16.85 -5.93
C ASP A 268 -22.28 17.13 -4.66
N ASN A 269 -21.58 17.41 -3.56
CA ASN A 269 -22.16 17.64 -2.24
C ASN A 269 -23.02 16.47 -1.73
N LYS A 270 -22.63 15.24 -2.05
CA LYS A 270 -23.18 14.01 -1.46
C LYS A 270 -22.07 13.08 -1.02
N LEU A 271 -22.28 12.35 0.07
CA LEU A 271 -21.37 11.32 0.53
C LEU A 271 -21.81 9.96 0.05
N PHE A 272 -20.94 9.28 -0.70
CA PHE A 272 -21.10 7.90 -1.13
C PHE A 272 -20.21 7.02 -0.27
N LEU A 273 -20.80 6.05 0.44
CA LEU A 273 -20.01 5.08 1.19
C LEU A 273 -19.31 4.13 0.20
N ILE A 274 -17.98 4.12 0.24
CA ILE A 274 -17.14 3.22 -0.56
C ILE A 274 -16.89 1.92 0.19
N LYS A 275 -16.54 2.00 1.48
CA LYS A 275 -16.11 0.84 2.26
C LYS A 275 -16.41 1.01 3.74
N GLU A 276 -16.70 -0.11 4.39
CA GLU A 276 -16.78 -0.26 5.84
C GLU A 276 -15.69 -1.25 6.28
N LEU A 277 -14.99 -0.91 7.35
CA LEU A 277 -13.86 -1.67 7.90
C LEU A 277 -13.98 -1.78 9.42
N ASP A 278 -13.38 -2.83 9.97
CA ASP A 278 -13.16 -2.89 11.42
C ASP A 278 -12.03 -1.91 11.82
N ALA A 279 -12.30 -1.05 12.79
CA ALA A 279 -11.35 0.00 13.16
C ALA A 279 -10.05 -0.57 13.76
N ILE A 280 -10.11 -1.70 14.47
CA ILE A 280 -8.95 -2.32 15.12
C ILE A 280 -7.94 -2.79 14.07
N SER A 281 -8.43 -3.38 12.97
CA SER A 281 -7.58 -3.82 11.86
C SER A 281 -6.91 -2.67 11.11
N CYS A 282 -7.44 -1.45 11.21
CA CYS A 282 -6.98 -0.31 10.41
C CYS A 282 -5.87 0.52 11.09
N VAL A 283 -5.83 0.59 12.42
CA VAL A 283 -4.93 1.51 13.16
C VAL A 283 -3.45 1.25 12.86
N PHE A 284 -3.03 0.00 12.75
CA PHE A 284 -1.62 -0.33 12.48
C PHE A 284 -1.26 -0.30 11.00
N GLU A 285 -2.21 -0.59 10.12
CA GLU A 285 -1.93 -0.71 8.69
C GLU A 285 -2.02 0.66 7.98
N LEU A 286 -2.86 1.57 8.47
CA LEU A 286 -3.13 2.87 7.82
C LEU A 286 -2.44 4.07 8.50
N ASP A 287 -1.49 3.89 9.41
CA ASP A 287 -0.93 4.98 10.22
C ASP A 287 -0.45 6.20 9.40
N GLU A 288 0.26 5.97 8.29
CA GLU A 288 0.72 7.06 7.41
C GLU A 288 -0.44 7.79 6.71
N LEU A 289 -1.43 7.04 6.24
CA LEU A 289 -2.64 7.59 5.65
C LEU A 289 -3.42 8.42 6.67
N ILE A 290 -3.66 7.86 7.86
CA ILE A 290 -4.37 8.51 8.96
C ILE A 290 -3.64 9.78 9.36
N ARG A 291 -2.31 9.75 9.52
CA ARG A 291 -1.51 10.91 9.87
C ARG A 291 -1.65 12.03 8.83
N ARG A 292 -1.52 11.71 7.54
CA ARG A 292 -1.69 12.69 6.46
C ARG A 292 -3.12 13.22 6.38
N ALA A 293 -4.11 12.34 6.48
CA ALA A 293 -5.51 12.72 6.39
C ALA A 293 -6.00 13.53 7.61
N ARG A 294 -5.45 13.26 8.80
CA ARG A 294 -5.64 14.11 9.99
C ARG A 294 -5.01 15.48 9.80
N LYS A 295 -3.79 15.54 9.27
CA LYS A 295 -3.13 16.81 8.95
C LYS A 295 -3.99 17.65 8.00
N ASN A 296 -4.46 17.06 6.89
CA ASN A 296 -5.36 17.73 5.95
C ASN A 296 -6.65 18.21 6.62
N PHE A 297 -7.23 17.41 7.52
CA PHE A 297 -8.42 17.81 8.28
C PHE A 297 -8.15 19.06 9.14
N PHE A 298 -7.08 19.05 9.95
CA PHE A 298 -6.78 20.20 10.80
C PHE A 298 -6.41 21.44 9.98
N GLU A 299 -5.60 21.31 8.94
CA GLU A 299 -5.27 22.45 8.07
C GLU A 299 -6.50 23.07 7.40
N LYS A 300 -7.53 22.27 7.07
CA LYS A 300 -8.73 22.74 6.39
C LYS A 300 -9.82 23.24 7.33
N PHE A 301 -9.92 22.68 8.54
CA PHE A 301 -11.03 22.89 9.47
C PHE A 301 -10.63 23.48 10.82
N GLU A 302 -9.39 23.96 10.98
CA GLU A 302 -8.90 24.55 12.25
C GLU A 302 -9.86 25.60 12.83
N SER A 303 -10.32 26.54 12.01
CA SER A 303 -11.22 27.62 12.44
C SER A 303 -12.63 27.14 12.81
N HIS A 304 -12.95 25.88 12.52
CA HIS A 304 -14.29 25.31 12.63
C HIS A 304 -14.36 24.22 13.71
N ILE A 305 -13.23 23.92 14.36
CA ILE A 305 -13.13 22.92 15.42
C ILE A 305 -14.19 23.18 16.50
N GLU A 306 -14.41 24.42 16.93
CA GLU A 306 -15.41 24.71 17.97
C GLU A 306 -16.83 24.31 17.56
N TYR A 307 -17.22 24.57 16.30
CA TYR A 307 -18.53 24.16 15.79
C TYR A 307 -18.63 22.63 15.71
N LEU A 308 -17.56 21.97 15.28
CA LEU A 308 -17.51 20.51 15.14
C LEU A 308 -17.54 19.77 16.49
N THR A 309 -17.12 20.42 17.58
CA THR A 309 -16.99 19.78 18.91
C THR A 309 -17.98 20.25 19.96
N ARG A 310 -18.78 21.29 19.68
CA ARG A 310 -19.91 21.64 20.55
C ARG A 310 -21.05 20.68 20.26
N ASP A 311 -21.84 20.29 21.27
CA ASP A 311 -23.10 19.57 21.07
C ASP A 311 -24.18 20.46 20.46
#